data_AF-A0A382XDI8-F1
#
_entry.id   AF-A0A382XDI8-F1
#
_cell.length_a   1.000
_cell.length_b   1.000
_cell.length_c   1.000
_cell.angle_alpha   90.00
_cell.angle_beta   90.00
_cell.angle_gamma   90.00
#
_symmetry.space_group_name_H-M   'P 1'
#
loop_
_entity.id
_entity.type
_entity.pdbx_description
1 polymer ?
#
loop_
_entity_poly.entity_id
_entity_poly.type
_entity_poly.pdbx_seq_one_letter_code
_entity_poly.pdbx_strand_id
1 'polypeptide(L)'
;MELMMTGDYFSLLDWLVENDKKVFVDLKLFDVPATVSKAVKRLSQRGAYFTTIHGNQSMMDAAAAEKGNLKVLAVTALTSLDQGDLDDMGFKCDVKELVISRAKRALSSGCDGIVASGLELEHIRS
;
A
#
# COMPACT_ATOMS: atom_id res chain seq x y z
N MET A 1 -0.15 -13.05 -2.54
CA MET A 1 -0.05 -13.84 -1.29
C MET A 1 0.59 -15.20 -1.53
N GLU A 2 0.29 -15.90 -2.63
CA GLU A 2 0.82 -17.24 -2.93
C GLU A 2 2.35 -17.36 -2.75
N LEU A 3 3.15 -16.53 -3.42
CA LEU A 3 4.62 -16.54 -3.28
C LEU A 3 5.10 -16.31 -1.84
N MET A 4 4.40 -15.46 -1.06
CA MET A 4 4.74 -15.20 0.34
C MET A 4 4.61 -16.47 1.20
N MET A 5 3.72 -17.38 0.80
CA MET A 5 3.43 -18.61 1.54
C MET A 5 4.34 -19.78 1.13
N THR A 6 5.20 -19.63 0.12
CA THR A 6 6.08 -20.72 -0.32
C THR A 6 7.37 -20.85 0.50
N GLY A 7 7.69 -19.85 1.33
CA GLY A 7 8.98 -19.75 2.04
C GLY A 7 10.12 -19.16 1.20
N ASP A 8 9.98 -19.15 -0.12
CA ASP A 8 11.01 -18.64 -1.06
C ASP A 8 10.86 -17.15 -1.39
N TYR A 9 9.86 -16.49 -0.81
CA TYR A 9 9.51 -15.10 -1.12
C TYR A 9 10.71 -14.14 -1.08
N PHE A 10 11.49 -14.20 0.00
CA PHE A 10 12.63 -13.32 0.17
C PHE A 10 13.81 -13.75 -0.71
N SER A 11 14.01 -15.05 -0.92
CA SER A 11 15.04 -15.55 -1.84
C SER A 11 14.81 -15.03 -3.27
N LEU A 12 13.56 -15.01 -3.73
CA LEU A 12 13.22 -14.47 -5.05
C LEU A 12 13.39 -12.94 -5.10
N LEU A 13 12.95 -12.23 -4.06
CA LEU A 13 13.13 -10.78 -3.98
C LEU A 13 14.62 -10.41 -4.07
N ASP A 14 15.45 -11.05 -3.24
CA ASP A 14 16.88 -10.82 -3.19
C ASP A 14 17.52 -11.11 -4.56
N TRP A 15 17.20 -12.27 -5.16
CA TRP A 15 17.69 -12.63 -6.49
C TRP A 15 17.32 -11.61 -7.57
N LEU A 16 16.07 -11.09 -7.56
CA LEU A 16 15.64 -10.06 -8.50
C LEU A 16 16.41 -8.74 -8.30
N VAL A 17 16.62 -8.33 -7.05
CA VAL A 17 17.36 -7.10 -6.71
C VAL A 17 18.84 -7.23 -7.10
N GLU A 18 19.47 -8.37 -6.83
CA GLU A 18 20.85 -8.69 -7.24
C GLU A 18 21.03 -8.71 -8.77
N ASN A 19 19.95 -8.94 -9.52
CA ASN A 19 19.92 -8.87 -10.98
C ASN A 19 19.38 -7.53 -11.52
N ASP A 20 19.59 -6.46 -10.74
CA ASP A 20 19.28 -5.05 -11.08
C ASP A 20 17.80 -4.80 -11.42
N LYS A 21 16.87 -5.59 -10.87
CA LYS A 21 15.43 -5.37 -11.08
C LYS A 21 14.85 -4.42 -10.03
N LYS A 22 13.98 -3.51 -10.48
CA LYS A 22 13.13 -2.71 -9.59
C LYS A 22 11.90 -3.51 -9.23
N VAL A 23 11.88 -4.08 -8.02
CA VAL A 23 10.80 -4.96 -7.59
C VAL A 23 9.69 -4.17 -6.89
N PHE A 24 8.46 -4.34 -7.37
CA PHE A 24 7.27 -3.87 -6.67
C PHE A 24 6.67 -4.99 -5.81
N VAL A 25 6.80 -4.84 -4.49
CA VAL A 25 6.26 -5.74 -3.48
C VAL A 25 4.80 -5.38 -3.16
N ASP A 26 3.86 -5.96 -3.90
CA ASP A 26 2.42 -5.72 -3.70
C ASP A 26 1.80 -6.71 -2.70
N LEU A 27 1.96 -6.43 -1.40
CA LEU A 27 1.39 -7.25 -0.31
C LEU A 27 0.18 -6.60 0.38
N LYS A 28 -0.12 -5.34 0.07
CA LYS A 28 -1.23 -4.57 0.66
C LYS A 28 -1.22 -4.67 2.19
N LEU A 29 -0.06 -4.40 2.80
CA LEU A 29 0.17 -4.58 4.23
C LEU A 29 -0.94 -3.89 5.03
N PHE A 30 -1.65 -4.67 5.86
CA PHE A 30 -2.78 -4.21 6.66
C PHE A 30 -2.77 -4.92 8.00
N ASP A 31 -2.24 -4.23 9.00
CA ASP A 31 -2.08 -4.69 10.38
C ASP A 31 -1.90 -3.46 11.28
N VAL A 32 -1.77 -3.65 12.58
CA VAL A 32 -1.47 -2.57 13.53
C VAL A 32 -0.20 -1.80 13.12
N PRO A 33 -0.11 -0.48 13.41
CA PRO A 33 0.99 0.37 12.92
C PRO A 33 2.40 -0.15 13.20
N ALA A 34 2.61 -0.76 14.37
CA ALA A 34 3.89 -1.33 14.76
C ALA A 34 4.32 -2.54 13.91
N THR A 35 3.36 -3.31 13.40
CA THR A 35 3.63 -4.46 12.52
C THR A 35 3.91 -3.97 11.10
N VAL A 36 3.09 -3.04 10.61
CA VAL A 36 3.26 -2.42 9.28
C VAL A 36 4.63 -1.74 9.17
N SER A 37 5.01 -0.91 10.14
CA SER A 37 6.32 -0.25 10.15
C SER A 37 7.49 -1.23 10.11
N LYS A 38 7.44 -2.32 10.89
CA LYS A 38 8.45 -3.38 10.86
C LYS A 38 8.52 -4.08 9.50
N ALA A 39 7.38 -4.39 8.89
CA ALA A 39 7.35 -5.01 7.58
C ALA A 39 7.95 -4.09 6.50
N VAL A 40 7.57 -2.80 6.51
CA VAL A 40 8.11 -1.79 5.58
C VAL A 40 9.61 -1.61 5.78
N LYS A 41 10.10 -1.53 7.02
CA LYS A 41 11.53 -1.46 7.33
C LYS A 41 12.31 -2.63 6.74
N ARG A 42 11.77 -3.85 6.85
CA ARG A 42 12.41 -5.07 6.32
C ARG A 42 12.46 -5.07 4.79
N LEU A 43 11.39 -4.66 4.13
CA LEU A 43 11.36 -4.54 2.67
C LEU A 43 12.33 -3.46 2.18
N SER A 44 12.41 -2.33 2.88
CA SER A 44 13.35 -1.25 2.57
C SER A 44 14.80 -1.72 2.65
N GLN A 45 15.16 -2.46 3.70
CA GLN A 45 16.50 -3.02 3.89
C GLN A 45 16.90 -4.06 2.82
N ARG A 46 15.93 -4.69 2.15
CA ARG A 46 16.15 -5.70 1.10
C ARG A 46 16.15 -5.12 -0.32
N GLY A 47 16.05 -3.80 -0.47
CA GLY A 47 16.13 -3.15 -1.79
C GLY A 47 14.86 -3.22 -2.63
N ALA A 48 13.70 -3.53 -2.02
CA ALA A 48 12.42 -3.39 -2.71
C ALA A 48 12.25 -1.94 -3.21
N TYR A 49 11.72 -1.78 -4.43
CA TYR A 49 11.55 -0.46 -5.03
C TYR A 49 10.24 0.19 -4.60
N PHE A 50 9.13 -0.55 -4.69
CA PHE A 50 7.80 -0.14 -4.23
C PHE A 50 7.22 -1.16 -3.26
N THR A 51 6.34 -0.71 -2.37
CA THR A 51 5.43 -1.59 -1.62
C THR A 51 4.04 -0.98 -1.49
N THR A 52 3.03 -1.81 -1.19
CA THR A 52 1.67 -1.37 -0.92
C THR A 52 1.28 -1.53 0.55
N ILE A 53 0.52 -0.57 1.03
CA ILE A 53 -0.18 -0.62 2.32
C ILE A 53 -1.67 -0.39 2.10
N HIS A 54 -2.52 -1.04 2.88
CA HIS A 54 -3.95 -0.74 2.95
C HIS A 54 -4.26 -0.47 4.41
N GLY A 55 -5.03 0.58 4.74
CA GLY A 55 -5.29 0.87 6.14
C GLY A 55 -5.71 2.30 6.45
N ASN A 56 -5.58 2.65 7.73
CA ASN A 56 -5.93 3.97 8.26
C ASN A 56 -4.71 4.91 8.35
N GLN A 57 -4.94 6.14 8.80
CA GLN A 57 -3.91 7.17 8.96
C GLN A 57 -2.68 6.68 9.73
N SER A 58 -2.88 6.11 10.93
CA SER A 58 -1.77 5.68 11.78
C SER A 58 -0.89 4.58 11.15
N MET A 59 -1.48 3.70 10.34
CA MET A 59 -0.74 2.68 9.60
C MET A 59 0.09 3.31 8.49
N MET A 60 -0.46 4.29 7.78
CA MET A 60 0.23 5.04 6.73
C MET A 60 1.39 5.87 7.28
N ASP A 61 1.18 6.57 8.39
CA ASP A 61 2.23 7.34 9.07
C ASP A 61 3.38 6.43 9.51
N ALA A 62 3.05 5.28 10.10
CA ALA A 62 4.05 4.31 10.57
C ALA A 62 4.84 3.66 9.41
N ALA A 63 4.17 3.38 8.27
CA ALA A 63 4.84 2.92 7.06
C ALA A 63 5.81 3.98 6.52
N ALA A 64 5.33 5.22 6.39
CA ALA A 64 6.13 6.31 5.84
C ALA A 64 7.36 6.64 6.69
N ALA A 65 7.28 6.47 8.01
CA ALA A 65 8.40 6.69 8.93
C ALA A 65 9.57 5.71 8.73
N GLU A 66 9.33 4.50 8.24
CA GLU A 66 10.34 3.43 8.14
C GLU A 66 10.70 3.06 6.68
N LYS A 67 10.22 3.83 5.70
CA LYS A 67 10.37 3.49 4.28
C LYS A 67 11.78 3.69 3.73
N GLY A 68 12.59 4.58 4.28
CA GLY A 68 13.92 4.90 3.72
C GLY A 68 13.81 5.26 2.22
N ASN A 69 14.48 4.48 1.35
CA ASN A 69 14.42 4.66 -0.11
C ASN A 69 13.27 3.90 -0.81
N LEU A 70 12.60 2.97 -0.10
CA LEU A 70 11.45 2.24 -0.61
C LEU A 70 10.28 3.21 -0.75
N LYS A 71 9.57 3.19 -1.89
CA LYS A 71 8.38 4.02 -2.05
C LYS A 71 7.13 3.28 -1.62
N VAL A 72 6.32 3.92 -0.78
CA VAL A 72 5.10 3.35 -0.21
C VAL A 72 3.90 3.88 -0.98
N LEU A 73 3.11 2.97 -1.55
CA LEU A 73 1.87 3.27 -2.25
C LEU A 73 0.67 2.85 -1.41
N ALA A 74 -0.20 3.78 -1.05
CA ALA A 74 -1.43 3.42 -0.32
C ALA A 74 -2.50 2.89 -1.29
N VAL A 75 -3.14 1.80 -0.91
CA VAL A 75 -4.34 1.27 -1.56
C VAL A 75 -5.55 2.04 -1.01
N THR A 76 -6.29 2.69 -1.89
CA THR A 76 -7.49 3.46 -1.54
C THR A 76 -8.68 2.52 -1.34
N ALA A 77 -9.31 2.06 -2.41
CA ALA A 77 -10.30 0.99 -2.40
C ALA A 77 -9.80 -0.16 -3.28
N LEU A 78 -10.09 -1.39 -2.90
CA LEU A 78 -9.83 -2.52 -3.80
C LEU A 78 -10.86 -2.45 -4.93
N THR A 79 -10.43 -2.72 -6.16
CA THR A 79 -11.33 -2.74 -7.32
C THR A 79 -12.39 -3.83 -7.26
N SER A 80 -12.24 -4.78 -6.34
CA SER A 80 -13.23 -5.81 -6.04
C SER A 80 -14.34 -5.34 -5.09
N LEU A 81 -14.23 -4.14 -4.53
CA LEU A 81 -15.26 -3.57 -3.65
C LEU A 81 -16.25 -2.75 -4.48
N ASP A 82 -17.52 -2.95 -4.21
CA ASP A 82 -18.60 -2.10 -4.68
C ASP A 82 -19.30 -1.36 -3.52
N GLN A 83 -20.41 -0.67 -3.83
CA GLN A 83 -21.17 0.06 -2.83
C GLN A 83 -21.80 -0.87 -1.78
N GLY A 84 -22.26 -2.06 -2.18
CA GLY A 84 -22.83 -3.03 -1.27
C GLY A 84 -21.80 -3.52 -0.26
N ASP A 85 -20.57 -3.78 -0.69
CA ASP A 85 -19.49 -4.15 0.23
C ASP A 85 -19.18 -3.03 1.24
N LEU A 86 -19.21 -1.77 0.79
CA LEU A 86 -19.01 -0.60 1.65
C LEU A 86 -20.12 -0.51 2.70
N ASP A 87 -21.37 -0.69 2.29
CA ASP A 87 -22.53 -0.66 3.18
C ASP A 87 -22.45 -1.81 4.21
N ASP A 88 -22.09 -3.03 3.79
CA ASP A 88 -21.90 -4.20 4.66
C ASP A 88 -20.76 -4.00 5.68
N MET A 89 -19.69 -3.30 5.29
CA MET A 89 -18.61 -2.91 6.18
C MET A 89 -18.95 -1.70 7.07
N GLY A 90 -20.12 -1.09 6.90
CA GLY A 90 -20.60 0.04 7.69
C GLY A 90 -20.03 1.41 7.30
N PHE A 91 -19.52 1.56 6.08
CA PHE A 91 -19.15 2.86 5.56
C PHE A 91 -20.40 3.72 5.32
N LYS A 92 -20.26 5.04 5.54
CA LYS A 92 -21.33 6.03 5.35
C LYS A 92 -20.95 7.05 4.27
N CYS A 93 -20.45 6.52 3.16
CA CYS A 93 -19.97 7.30 2.02
C CYS A 93 -20.03 6.43 0.77
N ASP A 94 -19.97 7.06 -0.40
CA ASP A 94 -19.81 6.30 -1.64
C ASP A 94 -18.35 5.85 -1.87
N VAL A 95 -18.14 4.96 -2.83
CA VAL A 95 -16.80 4.46 -3.21
C VAL A 95 -15.85 5.60 -3.58
N LYS A 96 -16.35 6.61 -4.31
CA LYS A 96 -15.54 7.74 -4.79
C LYS A 96 -15.08 8.62 -3.63
N GLU A 97 -15.97 8.92 -2.70
CA GLU A 97 -15.68 9.64 -1.47
C GLU A 97 -14.63 8.91 -0.62
N LEU A 98 -14.75 7.58 -0.50
CA LEU A 98 -13.76 6.76 0.20
C LEU A 98 -12.38 6.84 -0.47
N VAL A 99 -12.34 6.73 -1.80
CA VAL A 99 -11.09 6.82 -2.58
C VAL A 99 -10.41 8.16 -2.38
N ILE A 100 -11.15 9.27 -2.54
CA ILE A 100 -10.61 10.64 -2.37
C ILE A 100 -10.12 10.84 -0.92
N SER A 101 -10.90 10.40 0.07
CA SER A 101 -10.52 10.51 1.48
C SER A 101 -9.22 9.77 1.79
N ARG A 102 -9.09 8.53 1.31
CA ARG A 102 -7.86 7.72 1.51
C ARG A 102 -6.68 8.28 0.73
N ALA A 103 -6.89 8.80 -0.48
CA ALA A 103 -5.84 9.46 -1.27
C ALA A 103 -5.24 10.67 -0.55
N LYS A 104 -6.10 11.55 0.00
CA LYS A 104 -5.66 12.73 0.78
C LYS A 104 -4.88 12.32 2.02
N ARG A 105 -5.35 11.28 2.73
CA ARG A 105 -4.67 10.75 3.91
C ARG A 105 -3.29 10.19 3.56
N ALA A 106 -3.18 9.41 2.50
CA ALA A 106 -1.90 8.88 2.03
C ALA A 106 -0.88 9.99 1.77
N LEU A 107 -1.29 11.06 1.08
CA LEU A 107 -0.44 12.22 0.85
C LEU A 107 0.00 12.87 2.17
N SER A 108 -0.94 13.11 3.09
CA SER A 108 -0.63 13.72 4.40
C SER A 108 0.28 12.86 5.28
N SER A 109 0.26 11.53 5.09
CA SER A 109 1.07 10.58 5.85
C SER A 109 2.52 10.51 5.38
N GLY A 110 2.82 11.08 4.20
CA GLY A 110 4.13 10.93 3.56
C GLY A 110 4.28 9.65 2.72
N CYS A 111 3.19 8.99 2.35
CA CYS A 111 3.23 7.98 1.30
C CYS A 111 3.65 8.63 -0.03
N ASP A 112 4.35 7.88 -0.87
CA ASP A 112 4.89 8.38 -2.15
C ASP A 112 3.86 8.41 -3.27
N GLY A 113 2.72 7.75 -3.05
CA GLY A 113 1.62 7.73 -3.98
C GLY A 113 0.52 6.79 -3.52
N ILE A 114 -0.37 6.48 -4.45
CA ILE A 114 -1.48 5.56 -4.26
C ILE A 114 -1.63 4.63 -5.45
N VAL A 115 -2.31 3.51 -5.23
CA VAL A 115 -2.85 2.68 -6.30
C VAL A 115 -4.27 3.17 -6.59
N ALA A 116 -4.53 3.58 -7.83
CA ALA A 116 -5.80 4.12 -8.28
C ALA A 116 -6.11 3.67 -9.71
N SER A 117 -7.38 3.63 -10.07
CA SER A 117 -7.81 3.41 -11.45
C SER A 117 -7.60 4.68 -12.29
N GLY A 118 -7.47 4.51 -13.62
CA GLY A 118 -7.34 5.65 -14.53
C GLY A 118 -8.54 6.61 -14.50
N LEU A 119 -9.72 6.11 -14.15
CA LEU A 119 -10.97 6.89 -14.07
C LEU A 119 -11.02 7.80 -12.83
N GLU A 120 -10.28 7.47 -11.79
CA GLU A 120 -10.26 8.25 -10.53
C GLU A 120 -9.31 9.45 -10.60
N LEU A 121 -8.43 9.51 -11.62
CA LEU A 121 -7.33 10.47 -11.69
C LEU A 121 -7.78 11.94 -11.64
N GLU A 122 -8.86 12.29 -12.34
CA GLU A 122 -9.36 13.68 -12.36
C GLU A 122 -9.81 14.15 -10.97
N HIS A 123 -10.30 13.23 -10.14
CA HIS A 123 -10.81 13.55 -8.79
C HIS A 123 -9.73 13.47 -7.71
N ILE A 124 -8.60 12.84 -8.01
CA ILE A 124 -7.47 12.70 -7.08
C ILE A 124 -6.44 13.82 -7.25
N ARG A 125 -6.23 14.31 -8.48
CA ARG A 125 -5.19 15.29 -8.80
C ARG A 125 -5.60 16.75 -8.59
N SER A 126 -6.81 16.99 -8.06
CA SER A 126 -7.41 18.31 -7.82
C SER A 126 -7.02 18.92 -6.47
#